data_AF-A0A977L1I8-F1
#
_entry.id   AF-A0A977L1I8-F1
#
_cell.length_a   1.000
_cell.length_b   1.000
_cell.length_c   1.000
_cell.angle_alpha   90.00
_cell.angle_beta   90.00
_cell.angle_gamma   90.00
#
_symmetry.space_group_name_H-M   'P 1'
#
loop_
_entity.id
_entity.type
_entity.pdbx_description
1 polymer ?
#
loop_
_entity_poly.entity_id
_entity_poly.type
_entity_poly.pdbx_seq_one_letter_code
_entity_poly.pdbx_strand_id
1 'polypeptide(L)'
;MFICQECSSCFAETYGSVIAGLETPLSEIVKVLKARMEGIGLNAAARVFGYAKTTILNWEKKLSGLQETLFLYALGRVINQQFQIQTVT
;
A
#
# COMPACT_ATOMS: atom_id res chain seq x y z
N MET A 1 -15.25 -4.10 -13.05
CA MET A 1 -14.50 -4.75 -14.15
C MET A 1 -14.62 -3.84 -15.35
N PHE A 2 -13.51 -3.34 -15.87
CA PHE A 2 -13.47 -2.41 -17.00
C PHE A 2 -12.99 -3.12 -18.24
N ILE A 3 -13.52 -2.75 -19.41
CA ILE A 3 -13.12 -3.31 -20.69
C ILE A 3 -12.50 -2.19 -21.50
N CYS A 4 -11.27 -2.38 -21.99
CA CYS A 4 -10.67 -1.42 -22.92
C CYS A 4 -11.35 -1.54 -24.28
N GLN A 5 -11.77 -0.43 -24.86
CA GLN A 5 -12.45 -0.42 -26.17
C GLN A 5 -11.50 -0.63 -27.35
N GLU A 6 -10.20 -0.35 -27.20
CA GLU A 6 -9.21 -0.57 -28.28
C GLU A 6 -8.69 -2.01 -28.32
N CYS A 7 -8.37 -2.62 -27.17
CA CYS A 7 -7.77 -3.95 -27.11
C CYS A 7 -8.69 -5.05 -26.58
N SER A 8 -9.96 -4.72 -26.28
CA SER A 8 -10.98 -5.64 -25.74
C SER A 8 -10.57 -6.42 -24.49
N SER A 9 -9.48 -6.02 -23.83
CA SER A 9 -8.97 -6.70 -22.64
C SER A 9 -9.75 -6.26 -21.41
N CYS A 10 -9.95 -7.20 -20.49
CA CYS A 10 -10.65 -6.96 -19.23
C CYS A 10 -9.67 -6.61 -18.11
N PHE A 11 -9.99 -5.56 -17.38
CA PHE A 11 -9.18 -5.02 -16.30
C PHE A 11 -9.97 -4.98 -14.99
N ALA A 12 -9.30 -5.34 -13.90
CA ALA A 12 -9.82 -5.07 -12.57
C ALA A 12 -9.91 -3.56 -12.36
N GLU A 13 -10.82 -3.11 -11.49
CA GLU A 13 -10.90 -1.69 -11.11
C GLU A 13 -9.61 -1.18 -10.45
N THR A 14 -8.93 -2.07 -9.75
CA THR A 14 -7.62 -1.81 -9.16
C THR A 14 -6.46 -1.99 -10.14
N TYR A 15 -6.71 -2.23 -11.43
CA TYR A 15 -5.65 -2.46 -12.41
C TYR A 15 -4.70 -1.26 -12.48
N GLY A 16 -3.39 -1.51 -12.51
CA GLY A 16 -2.37 -0.47 -12.49
C GLY A 16 -2.08 0.14 -11.11
N SER A 17 -2.83 -0.23 -10.07
CA SER A 17 -2.56 0.21 -8.70
C SER A 17 -1.69 -0.79 -7.93
N VAL A 18 -1.06 -0.34 -6.84
CA VAL A 18 -0.29 -1.20 -5.91
C VAL A 18 -1.09 -2.36 -5.31
N ILE A 19 -2.41 -2.21 -5.24
CA ILE A 19 -3.33 -3.21 -4.69
C ILE A 19 -3.89 -4.15 -5.76
N ALA A 20 -3.47 -4.00 -7.02
CA ALA A 20 -3.82 -4.92 -8.10
C ALA A 20 -3.40 -6.35 -7.77
N GLY A 21 -4.32 -7.29 -8.01
CA GLY A 21 -4.08 -8.73 -7.82
C GLY A 21 -3.92 -9.15 -6.36
N LEU A 22 -4.42 -8.36 -5.41
CA LEU A 22 -4.59 -8.81 -4.02
C LEU A 22 -5.94 -9.53 -3.90
N GLU A 23 -5.89 -10.83 -3.65
CA GLU A 23 -7.09 -11.65 -3.40
C GLU A 23 -7.60 -11.48 -1.95
N THR A 24 -6.69 -11.17 -1.03
CA THR A 24 -7.01 -10.92 0.38
C THR A 24 -7.52 -9.48 0.57
N PRO A 25 -8.61 -9.26 1.33
CA PRO A 25 -9.10 -7.92 1.61
C PRO A 25 -8.03 -7.01 2.23
N LEU A 26 -7.99 -5.75 1.79
CA LEU A 26 -6.96 -4.79 2.21
C LEU A 26 -6.93 -4.57 3.74
N SER A 27 -8.09 -4.60 4.40
CA SER A 27 -8.19 -4.47 5.85
C SER A 27 -7.41 -5.55 6.60
N GLU A 28 -7.46 -6.80 6.13
CA GLU A 28 -6.72 -7.92 6.72
C GLU A 28 -5.22 -7.78 6.45
N ILE A 29 -4.83 -7.39 5.22
CA ILE A 29 -3.43 -7.14 4.89
C ILE A 29 -2.85 -6.05 5.79
N VAL A 30 -3.55 -4.92 5.95
CA VAL A 30 -3.13 -3.81 6.82
C VAL A 30 -2.97 -4.27 8.26
N LYS A 31 -3.88 -5.11 8.77
CA LYS A 31 -3.79 -5.67 10.13
C LYS A 31 -2.54 -6.52 10.33
N VAL A 32 -2.21 -7.39 9.38
CA VAL A 32 -0.99 -8.22 9.42
C VAL A 32 0.27 -7.36 9.36
N LEU A 33 0.32 -6.40 8.44
CA LEU A 33 1.47 -5.52 8.27
C LEU A 33 1.66 -4.57 9.46
N LYS A 34 0.58 -4.11 10.08
CA LYS A 34 0.64 -3.31 11.31
C LYS A 34 1.31 -4.10 12.44
N ALA A 35 0.90 -5.35 12.66
CA ALA A 35 1.55 -6.19 13.67
C ALA A 35 3.04 -6.43 13.36
N ARG A 36 3.41 -6.56 12.07
CA ARG A 36 4.81 -6.65 11.61
C ARG A 36 5.61 -5.40 11.96
N MET A 37 5.04 -4.22 11.75
CA MET A 37 5.66 -2.94 12.11
C MET A 37 5.76 -2.75 13.64
N GLU A 38 4.82 -3.31 14.41
CA GLU A 38 4.83 -3.31 15.87
C GLU A 38 5.84 -4.32 16.46
N GLY A 39 6.57 -5.05 15.62
CA GLY A 39 7.69 -5.90 16.03
C GLY A 39 7.38 -7.40 16.06
N ILE A 40 6.19 -7.85 15.64
CA ILE A 40 5.94 -9.30 15.54
C ILE A 40 6.86 -9.90 14.47
N GLY A 41 7.62 -10.95 14.79
CA GLY A 41 8.51 -11.61 13.83
C GLY A 41 7.75 -12.31 12.69
N LEU A 42 8.35 -12.46 11.52
CA LEU A 42 7.70 -13.06 10.33
C LEU A 42 7.12 -14.45 10.60
N ASN A 43 7.86 -15.31 11.30
CA ASN A 43 7.38 -16.65 11.66
C ASN A 43 6.23 -16.62 12.70
N ALA A 44 6.18 -15.59 13.54
CA ALA A 44 5.09 -15.40 14.48
C ALA A 44 3.84 -14.84 13.76
N ALA A 45 4.01 -13.86 12.86
CA ALA A 45 2.93 -13.36 12.02
C ALA A 45 2.26 -14.48 11.20
N ALA A 46 3.06 -15.32 10.55
CA ALA A 46 2.53 -16.44 9.76
C ALA A 46 1.66 -17.40 10.59
N ARG A 47 2.03 -17.64 11.86
CA ARG A 47 1.27 -18.49 12.77
C ARG A 47 0.02 -17.80 13.33
N VAL A 48 0.12 -16.53 13.70
CA VAL A 48 -0.97 -15.75 14.30
C VAL A 48 -2.06 -15.45 13.28
N PHE A 49 -1.69 -15.12 12.04
CA PHE A 49 -2.63 -14.69 11.01
C PHE A 49 -2.93 -15.76 9.96
N GLY A 50 -2.26 -16.92 10.00
CA GLY A 50 -2.55 -18.05 9.11
C GLY A 50 -2.09 -17.87 7.66
N TYR A 51 -1.28 -16.86 7.36
CA TYR A 51 -0.76 -16.62 6.02
C TYR A 51 0.65 -17.19 5.83
N ALA A 52 0.95 -17.64 4.61
CA ALA A 52 2.31 -18.05 4.26
C ALA A 52 3.29 -16.88 4.35
N LYS A 53 4.53 -17.17 4.77
CA LYS A 53 5.59 -16.15 4.91
C LYS A 53 5.85 -15.40 3.61
N THR A 54 5.84 -16.12 2.49
CA THR A 54 6.01 -15.56 1.15
C THR A 54 4.90 -14.57 0.81
N THR A 55 3.65 -14.87 1.20
CA THR A 55 2.51 -13.97 1.02
C THR A 55 2.70 -12.67 1.82
N ILE A 56 3.09 -12.77 3.10
CA ILE A 56 3.33 -11.60 3.96
C ILE A 56 4.46 -10.74 3.40
N LEU A 57 5.58 -11.34 2.99
CA LEU A 57 6.69 -10.62 2.38
C LEU A 57 6.30 -9.96 1.05
N ASN A 58 5.46 -10.60 0.25
CA ASN A 58 4.98 -10.03 -1.00
C ASN A 58 4.10 -8.79 -0.74
N TRP A 59 3.26 -8.82 0.30
CA TRP A 59 2.51 -7.64 0.73
C TRP A 59 3.42 -6.53 1.23
N GLU A 60 4.40 -6.82 2.09
CA GLU A 60 5.40 -5.84 2.55
C GLU A 60 6.10 -5.18 1.34
N LYS A 61 6.55 -5.98 0.36
CA LYS A 61 7.22 -5.47 -0.85
C LYS A 61 6.28 -4.65 -1.76
N LYS A 62 5.04 -5.08 -1.95
CA LYS A 62 4.07 -4.32 -2.77
C LYS A 62 3.72 -2.98 -2.14
N LEU A 63 3.57 -2.96 -0.82
CA LEU A 63 3.12 -1.78 -0.08
C LEU A 63 4.26 -0.86 0.38
N SER A 64 5.51 -1.34 0.41
CA SER A 64 6.68 -0.48 0.67
C SER A 64 6.84 0.62 -0.39
N GLY A 65 6.50 0.34 -1.65
CA GLY A 65 6.47 1.38 -2.71
C GLY A 65 5.44 2.48 -2.46
N LEU A 66 4.39 2.19 -1.67
CA LEU A 66 3.41 3.19 -1.26
C LEU A 66 3.98 4.13 -0.20
N GLN A 67 4.85 3.65 0.69
CA GLN A 67 5.45 4.47 1.75
C GLN A 67 6.28 5.61 1.17
N GLU A 68 7.10 5.35 0.15
CA GLU A 68 7.89 6.38 -0.52
C GLU A 68 7.00 7.41 -1.23
N THR A 69 5.97 6.95 -1.94
CA THR A 69 5.01 7.82 -2.64
C THR A 69 4.24 8.71 -1.65
N LEU A 70 3.74 8.11 -0.56
CA LEU A 70 3.02 8.83 0.49
C LEU A 70 3.95 9.79 1.25
N PHE A 71 5.21 9.42 1.45
CA PHE A 71 6.21 10.28 2.06
C PHE A 71 6.51 11.51 1.19
N LEU A 72 6.73 11.33 -0.11
CA LEU A 72 6.91 12.45 -1.06
C LEU A 72 5.66 13.33 -1.12
N TYR A 73 4.46 12.75 -1.14
CA TYR A 73 3.22 13.51 -1.12
C TYR A 73 3.04 14.30 0.19
N ALA A 74 3.36 13.69 1.34
CA ALA A 74 3.32 14.34 2.65
C ALA A 74 4.33 15.49 2.73
N LEU A 75 5.57 15.27 2.25
CA LEU A 75 6.59 16.32 2.15
C LEU A 75 6.13 17.47 1.26
N GLY A 76 5.59 17.18 0.08
CA GLY A 76 5.03 18.19 -0.82
C GLY A 76 3.94 19.02 -0.14
N ARG A 77 3.03 18.38 0.62
CA ARG A 77 2.01 19.10 1.39
C ARG A 77 2.62 20.01 2.46
N VAL A 78 3.61 19.54 3.22
CA VAL A 78 4.27 20.32 4.27
C VAL A 78 5.02 21.52 3.68
N ILE A 79 5.76 21.33 2.59
CA ILE A 79 6.49 22.41 1.90
C ILE A 79 5.52 23.48 1.39
N ASN A 80 4.42 23.06 0.75
CA ASN A 80 3.39 23.98 0.27
C ASN A 80 2.70 24.73 1.41
N GLN A 81 2.49 24.10 2.56
CA GLN A 81 1.92 24.75 3.74
C GLN A 81 2.88 25.79 4.36
N GLN A 82 4.19 25.50 4.42
CA GLN A 82 5.19 26.44 4.94
C GLN A 82 5.34 27.70 4.05
N PHE A 83 5.25 27.54 2.73
CA PHE A 83 5.31 28.67 1.79
C PHE A 83 4.14 29.65 1.95
N GLN A 84 2.94 29.16 2.28
CA GLN A 84 1.77 30.01 2.53
C GLN A 84 1.86 30.80 3.85
N ILE A 85 2.68 30.35 4.81
CA ILE A 85 2.84 31.03 6.11
C ILE A 85 3.85 32.18 5.98
N GLN A 86 4.85 32.07 5.10
CA GLN A 86 5.86 33.11 4.86
C GLN A 86 5.38 34.26 3.95
N THR A 87 4.28 34.11 3.21
CA THR A 87 3.70 35.19 2.38
C THR A 87 2.69 36.06 3.12
N VAL A 88 2.43 35.78 4.40
CA VAL A 88 1.42 36.48 5.24
C VAL A 88 2.06 37.18 6.45
N THR A 89 3.39 37.15 6.57
CA THR A 89 4.20 37.91 7.54
C THR A 89 5.13 38.86 6.84
#